data_AF-A0A2R6MZH9-F1
#
_entry.id   AF-A0A2R6MZH9-F1
#
_cell.length_a   1.000
_cell.length_b   1.000
_cell.length_c   1.000
_cell.angle_alpha   90.00
_cell.angle_beta   90.00
_cell.angle_gamma   90.00
#
_symmetry.space_group_name_H-M   'P 1'
#
loop_
_entity.id
_entity.type
_entity.pdbx_description
1 polymer ?
#
loop_
_entity_poly.entity_id
_entity_poly.type
_entity_poly.pdbx_seq_one_letter_code
_entity_poly.pdbx_strand_id
1 'polypeptide(L)'
;MTPHDKRTTRRRFLGATATLGALAVAGCANSGDGAGGTDPTPTPDESMTDTPMETETATETEEMAAPDVPLVNYALTLEHLEHAFYRDGLAEFAEDELMNASVLSEFGQQIRMEVPGYLDTLRAHEAAHVDALAATVEKLGGTPVEEGEYDFGYGTPSEFLGVAQALENTGVAAYAGAAPQVVNNDILAAAAGIHSVEARHAAFLNLVNGDLPYPNGVDEAKSIDEVLEIAGGFVTSEVDPSVYETGEDRPAPDRTADDGVSDVDVLNYALTLEHLENAFYREGLAAFSDEELMNADALSGFDESVRMMVPDHLATAGAHEGAHVDAIAATVEKLGGTPVAEATYDFGYETPSEFLGVAKALENTGVAAYKGAAPSVSNDEVFSAALGIHSVEARHAALLNELNLESPFPAGVDEPKSMAEVREIAGQFIVSG
;
A
#
# COMPACT_ATOMS: atom_id res chain seq x y z
N MET A 1 49.49 19.95 21.87
CA MET A 1 49.83 19.59 20.47
C MET A 1 50.37 18.18 20.54
N THR A 2 49.62 17.12 20.29
CA THR A 2 48.57 16.79 19.31
C THR A 2 47.68 15.69 19.92
N PRO A 3 46.39 15.54 19.57
CA PRO A 3 45.68 14.29 19.79
C PRO A 3 45.63 13.49 18.48
N HIS A 4 46.07 12.24 18.59
CA HIS A 4 45.91 11.21 17.58
C HIS A 4 44.75 10.31 18.01
N ASP A 5 43.89 10.03 17.05
CA ASP A 5 43.20 8.75 16.83
C ASP A 5 42.03 8.36 17.75
N LYS A 6 40.87 8.17 17.08
CA LYS A 6 39.86 7.14 17.37
C LYS A 6 38.91 7.08 16.17
N ARG A 7 39.31 6.36 15.12
CA ARG A 7 38.36 5.78 14.16
C ARG A 7 37.71 4.56 14.80
N THR A 8 36.44 4.65 15.17
CA THR A 8 35.59 3.50 15.47
C THR A 8 34.83 3.13 14.21
N THR A 9 35.42 2.23 13.42
CA THR A 9 34.70 1.45 12.40
C THR A 9 33.80 0.44 13.09
N ARG A 10 32.49 0.49 12.83
CA ARG A 10 31.57 -0.62 13.11
C ARG A 10 30.73 -0.92 11.88
N ARG A 11 31.35 -1.63 10.92
CA ARG A 11 30.63 -2.43 9.93
C ARG A 11 30.10 -3.69 10.60
N ARG A 12 28.78 -3.88 10.57
CA ARG A 12 28.08 -5.19 10.54
C ARG A 12 26.58 -4.94 10.37
N PHE A 13 26.13 -4.80 9.13
CA PHE A 13 24.78 -5.21 8.75
C PHE A 13 24.87 -6.69 8.38
N LEU A 14 24.25 -7.56 9.19
CA LEU A 14 24.08 -8.98 8.89
C LEU A 14 22.67 -9.12 8.35
N GLY A 15 22.56 -9.64 7.13
CA GLY A 15 21.29 -9.93 6.47
C GLY A 15 20.39 -10.81 7.36
N ALA A 16 19.18 -10.32 7.59
CA ALA A 16 18.10 -11.09 8.17
C ALA A 16 17.24 -11.61 7.01
N THR A 17 17.45 -12.87 6.66
CA THR A 17 16.51 -13.62 5.82
C THR A 17 15.33 -14.00 6.71
N ALA A 18 14.21 -13.28 6.58
CA ALA A 18 12.97 -13.64 7.25
C ALA A 18 12.20 -14.62 6.36
N THR A 19 12.14 -15.89 6.78
CA THR A 19 11.24 -16.89 6.19
C THR A 19 9.80 -16.56 6.57
N LEU A 20 8.98 -16.24 5.56
CA LEU A 20 7.53 -16.08 5.64
C LEU A 20 6.87 -17.37 6.17
N GLY A 21 6.10 -17.23 7.25
CA GLY A 21 5.23 -18.28 7.79
C GLY A 21 3.80 -18.02 7.34
N ALA A 22 3.20 -19.00 6.64
CA ALA A 22 1.80 -18.96 6.25
C ALA A 22 0.87 -18.82 7.48
N LEU A 23 0.13 -17.72 7.56
CA LEU A 23 -0.95 -17.52 8.53
C LEU A 23 -2.22 -18.19 8.02
N ALA A 24 -2.56 -19.34 8.61
CA ALA A 24 -3.86 -19.97 8.46
C ALA A 24 -4.83 -19.41 9.52
N VAL A 25 -5.90 -18.76 9.09
CA VAL A 25 -7.01 -18.31 9.97
C VAL A 25 -7.82 -19.54 10.39
N ALA A 26 -7.67 -19.98 11.64
CA ALA A 26 -8.46 -21.07 12.22
C ALA A 26 -9.67 -20.52 12.99
N GLY A 27 -10.87 -20.74 12.46
CA GLY A 27 -12.14 -20.41 13.12
C GLY A 27 -12.42 -21.27 14.35
N CYS A 28 -12.86 -20.64 15.44
CA CYS A 28 -13.38 -21.33 16.62
C CYS A 28 -14.91 -21.42 16.56
N ALA A 29 -15.41 -22.65 16.50
CA ALA A 29 -16.82 -22.96 16.66
C ALA A 29 -17.21 -22.94 18.14
N ASN A 30 -18.26 -22.17 18.46
CA ASN A 30 -18.92 -22.15 19.76
C ASN A 30 -20.04 -23.20 19.80
N SER A 31 -20.00 -24.11 20.78
CA SER A 31 -21.07 -25.09 21.03
C SER A 31 -21.96 -24.59 22.17
N GLY A 32 -23.23 -24.37 21.87
CA GLY A 32 -24.28 -24.15 22.87
C GLY A 32 -24.72 -25.44 23.56
N ASP A 33 -25.28 -25.31 24.76
CA ASP A 33 -26.65 -25.75 25.10
C ASP A 33 -26.89 -25.72 26.61
N GLY A 34 -28.09 -25.26 27.02
CA GLY A 34 -28.54 -25.35 28.41
C GLY A 34 -29.82 -24.59 28.72
N ALA A 35 -30.96 -25.16 28.35
CA ALA A 35 -32.33 -24.67 28.54
C ALA A 35 -32.82 -24.58 30.00
N GLY A 36 -33.86 -23.76 30.24
CA GLY A 36 -34.77 -23.90 31.40
C GLY A 36 -35.61 -22.67 31.70
N GLY A 37 -36.93 -22.74 31.51
CA GLY A 37 -37.83 -21.57 31.51
C GLY A 37 -38.69 -21.31 32.76
N THR A 38 -39.76 -20.55 32.49
CA THR A 38 -41.00 -20.24 33.24
C THR A 38 -41.14 -18.86 33.92
N ASP A 39 -42.31 -18.29 33.63
CA ASP A 39 -42.95 -16.96 33.83
C ASP A 39 -43.54 -16.78 35.27
N PRO A 40 -44.30 -15.72 35.66
CA PRO A 40 -43.97 -14.28 35.84
C PRO A 40 -44.41 -13.65 37.22
N THR A 41 -43.84 -12.47 37.58
CA THR A 41 -44.33 -11.35 38.48
C THR A 41 -44.71 -11.66 39.96
N PRO A 42 -44.82 -10.67 40.91
CA PRO A 42 -44.71 -9.20 40.80
C PRO A 42 -43.82 -8.47 41.85
N THR A 43 -43.70 -7.15 41.64
CA THR A 43 -43.00 -6.11 42.41
C THR A 43 -43.45 -5.96 43.88
N PRO A 44 -42.59 -5.33 44.70
CA PRO A 44 -43.08 -4.21 45.50
C PRO A 44 -42.21 -2.95 45.43
N ASP A 45 -42.94 -1.85 45.52
CA ASP A 45 -42.62 -0.44 45.70
C ASP A 45 -41.80 -0.17 46.99
N GLU A 46 -40.65 0.52 46.89
CA GLU A 46 -40.08 1.30 48.00
C GLU A 46 -39.37 2.58 47.50
N SER A 47 -40.04 3.70 47.76
CA SER A 47 -39.56 5.01 48.23
C SER A 47 -38.25 5.60 47.68
N MET A 48 -38.42 6.72 46.96
CA MET A 48 -37.38 7.69 46.62
C MET A 48 -36.84 8.42 47.84
N THR A 49 -35.51 8.58 47.89
CA THR A 49 -34.84 9.61 48.71
C THR A 49 -34.14 10.59 47.77
N ASP A 50 -34.62 11.83 47.82
CA ASP A 50 -34.20 12.97 47.01
C ASP A 50 -32.82 13.46 47.49
N THR A 51 -31.78 13.24 46.69
CA THR A 51 -30.47 13.91 46.86
C THR A 51 -30.32 14.83 45.65
N PRO A 52 -30.18 16.16 45.84
CA PRO A 52 -30.05 17.07 44.72
C PRO A 52 -28.70 16.84 44.03
N MET A 53 -28.75 16.32 42.80
CA MET A 53 -27.62 16.31 41.87
C MET A 53 -27.23 17.76 41.59
N GLU A 54 -25.99 18.12 41.95
CA GLU A 54 -25.35 19.29 41.38
C GLU A 54 -25.37 19.12 39.85
N THR A 55 -25.87 20.15 39.17
CA THR A 55 -25.80 20.23 37.72
C THR A 55 -24.34 20.42 37.36
N GLU A 56 -23.65 19.31 37.07
CA GLU A 56 -22.36 19.37 36.39
C GLU A 56 -22.61 20.10 35.07
N THR A 57 -22.06 21.30 35.00
CA THR A 57 -21.99 22.04 33.75
C THR A 57 -21.09 21.21 32.87
N ALA A 58 -21.63 20.65 31.79
CA ALA A 58 -20.85 19.94 30.79
C ALA A 58 -19.71 20.87 30.35
N THR A 59 -18.50 20.55 30.76
CA THR A 59 -17.29 21.12 30.19
C THR A 59 -17.37 20.75 28.71
N GLU A 60 -17.50 21.75 27.83
CA GLU A 60 -17.27 21.54 26.40
C GLU A 60 -15.86 20.96 26.30
N THR A 61 -15.76 19.67 25.95
CA THR A 61 -14.51 19.04 25.58
C THR A 61 -13.94 19.90 24.45
N GLU A 62 -12.81 20.57 24.67
CA GLU A 62 -12.14 21.33 23.62
C GLU A 62 -11.84 20.34 22.49
N GLU A 63 -12.55 20.50 21.37
CA GLU A 63 -12.34 19.71 20.15
C GLU A 63 -10.87 19.85 19.77
N MET A 64 -10.14 18.73 19.73
CA MET A 64 -8.70 18.74 19.48
C MET A 64 -8.46 19.35 18.10
N ALA A 65 -7.81 20.52 18.05
CA ALA A 65 -7.87 21.42 16.89
C ALA A 65 -7.29 20.81 15.58
N ALA A 66 -6.46 19.77 15.67
CA ALA A 66 -5.83 19.14 14.52
C ALA A 66 -5.43 17.67 14.82
N PRO A 67 -6.38 16.72 14.85
CA PRO A 67 -6.10 15.34 15.27
C PRO A 67 -5.11 14.62 14.36
N ASP A 68 -5.05 14.97 13.08
CA ASP A 68 -4.20 14.27 12.11
C ASP A 68 -2.77 14.78 12.03
N VAL A 69 -2.44 15.93 12.63
CA VAL A 69 -1.07 16.49 12.55
C VAL A 69 0.02 15.50 12.98
N PRO A 70 -0.12 14.73 14.08
CA PRO A 70 0.89 13.75 14.46
C PRO A 70 1.10 12.64 13.41
N LEU A 71 0.03 12.19 12.74
CA LEU A 71 0.12 11.16 11.70
C LEU A 71 0.72 11.72 10.40
N VAL A 72 0.39 12.96 10.04
CA VAL A 72 0.98 13.61 8.86
C VAL A 72 2.47 13.92 9.11
N ASN A 73 2.86 14.31 10.32
CA ASN A 73 4.27 14.48 10.69
C ASN A 73 5.02 13.13 10.76
N TYR A 74 4.36 12.06 11.17
CA TYR A 74 4.91 10.71 11.07
C TYR A 74 5.22 10.34 9.62
N ALA A 75 4.26 10.49 8.70
CA ALA A 75 4.51 10.27 7.27
C ALA A 75 5.62 11.18 6.74
N LEU A 76 5.56 12.49 7.03
CA LEU A 76 6.57 13.47 6.60
C LEU A 76 7.99 13.13 7.07
N THR A 77 8.14 12.48 8.23
CA THR A 77 9.44 12.01 8.71
C THR A 77 10.02 10.93 7.82
N LEU A 78 9.18 10.01 7.35
CA LEU A 78 9.58 8.92 6.45
C LEU A 78 9.93 9.48 5.07
N GLU A 79 9.09 10.38 4.54
CA GLU A 79 9.36 11.07 3.27
C GLU A 79 10.66 11.88 3.30
N HIS A 80 10.97 12.54 4.42
CA HIS A 80 12.25 13.21 4.59
C HIS A 80 13.43 12.24 4.54
N LEU A 81 13.28 11.07 5.15
CA LEU A 81 14.29 10.02 5.17
C LEU A 81 14.52 9.45 3.76
N GLU A 82 13.45 9.11 3.04
CA GLU A 82 13.50 8.59 1.66
C GLU A 82 14.01 9.64 0.68
N HIS A 83 13.49 10.87 0.74
CA HIS A 83 14.00 11.97 -0.09
C HIS A 83 15.50 12.21 0.13
N ALA A 84 15.95 12.27 1.37
CA ALA A 84 17.37 12.43 1.70
C ALA A 84 18.20 11.25 1.19
N PHE A 85 17.71 10.02 1.35
CA PHE A 85 18.35 8.81 0.87
C PHE A 85 18.63 8.87 -0.64
N TYR A 86 17.63 9.17 -1.46
CA TYR A 86 17.81 9.26 -2.91
C TYR A 86 18.62 10.49 -3.32
N ARG A 87 18.39 11.64 -2.70
CA ARG A 87 19.15 12.87 -2.97
C ARG A 87 20.64 12.65 -2.75
N ASP A 88 21.01 12.03 -1.63
CA ASP A 88 22.41 11.86 -1.25
C ASP A 88 23.05 10.69 -2.01
N GLY A 89 22.32 9.58 -2.21
CA GLY A 89 22.81 8.43 -2.97
C GLY A 89 23.08 8.74 -4.45
N LEU A 90 22.18 9.51 -5.08
CA LEU A 90 22.37 9.98 -6.46
C LEU A 90 23.44 11.06 -6.60
N ALA A 91 23.83 11.71 -5.50
CA ALA A 91 24.99 12.61 -5.48
C ALA A 91 26.32 11.87 -5.26
N GLU A 92 26.29 10.72 -4.56
CA GLU A 92 27.47 9.90 -4.27
C GLU A 92 27.88 9.03 -5.47
N PHE A 93 26.93 8.37 -6.14
CA PHE A 93 27.22 7.46 -7.24
C PHE A 93 26.97 8.10 -8.61
N ALA A 94 27.93 7.95 -9.52
CA ALA A 94 27.71 8.34 -10.90
C ALA A 94 26.71 7.40 -11.59
N GLU A 95 26.01 7.88 -12.63
CA GLU A 95 25.07 7.07 -13.41
C GLU A 95 25.73 5.77 -13.91
N ASP A 96 26.99 5.81 -14.36
CA ASP A 96 27.69 4.62 -14.81
C ASP A 96 27.99 3.61 -13.69
N GLU A 97 28.16 4.05 -12.46
CA GLU A 97 28.27 3.15 -11.31
C GLU A 97 26.94 2.47 -11.01
N LEU A 98 25.83 3.23 -11.03
CA LEU A 98 24.47 2.71 -10.84
C LEU A 98 24.09 1.69 -11.92
N MET A 99 24.30 2.02 -13.20
CA MET A 99 24.03 1.11 -14.33
C MET A 99 24.86 -0.18 -14.28
N ASN A 100 26.00 -0.16 -13.60
CA ASN A 100 26.90 -1.31 -13.46
C ASN A 100 26.89 -1.93 -12.05
N ALA A 101 25.86 -1.63 -11.24
CA ALA A 101 25.64 -2.30 -9.97
C ALA A 101 25.62 -3.83 -10.19
N SER A 102 26.27 -4.59 -9.31
CA SER A 102 26.43 -6.04 -9.50
C SER A 102 25.08 -6.77 -9.48
N VAL A 103 24.10 -6.23 -8.76
CA VAL A 103 22.74 -6.79 -8.68
C VAL A 103 22.02 -6.70 -10.03
N LEU A 104 22.35 -5.68 -10.85
CA LEU A 104 21.75 -5.50 -12.17
C LEU A 104 22.37 -6.39 -13.27
N SER A 105 23.31 -7.27 -12.91
CA SER A 105 24.11 -8.01 -13.89
C SER A 105 23.30 -8.98 -14.76
N GLU A 106 22.10 -9.38 -14.31
CA GLU A 106 21.19 -10.28 -15.01
C GLU A 106 20.29 -9.58 -16.05
N PHE A 107 20.10 -8.26 -15.90
CA PHE A 107 19.40 -7.43 -16.89
C PHE A 107 20.37 -7.09 -18.02
N GLY A 108 19.93 -6.94 -19.27
CA GLY A 108 20.83 -6.42 -20.30
C GLY A 108 20.90 -4.90 -20.30
N GLN A 109 21.64 -4.37 -21.27
CA GLN A 109 22.10 -2.98 -21.25
C GLN A 109 20.95 -1.97 -21.27
N GLN A 110 19.85 -2.28 -21.98
CA GLN A 110 18.73 -1.36 -22.13
C GLN A 110 18.09 -1.03 -20.78
N ILE A 111 17.69 -2.05 -20.02
CA ILE A 111 17.11 -1.89 -18.69
C ILE A 111 18.07 -1.20 -17.73
N ARG A 112 19.35 -1.61 -17.74
CA ARG A 112 20.35 -0.97 -16.88
C ARG A 112 20.46 0.53 -17.12
N MET A 113 20.34 0.98 -18.37
CA MET A 113 20.41 2.40 -18.73
C MET A 113 19.22 3.22 -18.24
N GLU A 114 18.09 2.60 -17.93
CA GLU A 114 16.89 3.27 -17.44
C GLU A 114 16.90 3.43 -15.92
N VAL A 115 17.60 2.53 -15.19
CA VAL A 115 17.66 2.54 -13.71
C VAL A 115 18.03 3.90 -13.12
N PRO A 116 19.09 4.61 -13.55
CA PRO A 116 19.40 5.94 -12.99
C PRO A 116 18.28 6.96 -13.22
N GLY A 117 17.61 6.90 -14.37
CA GLY A 117 16.48 7.77 -14.68
C GLY A 117 15.27 7.48 -13.79
N TYR A 118 14.97 6.21 -13.54
CA TYR A 118 13.91 5.81 -12.62
C TYR A 118 14.22 6.19 -11.17
N LEU A 119 15.47 6.08 -10.72
CA LEU A 119 15.88 6.57 -9.40
C LEU A 119 15.77 8.10 -9.28
N ASP A 120 16.05 8.86 -10.34
CA ASP A 120 15.87 10.32 -10.36
C ASP A 120 14.37 10.72 -10.29
N THR A 121 13.51 9.98 -10.99
CA THR A 121 12.05 10.12 -10.89
C THR A 121 11.57 9.81 -9.47
N LEU A 122 12.07 8.72 -8.87
CA LEU A 122 11.75 8.31 -7.51
C LEU A 122 12.13 9.44 -6.52
N ARG A 123 13.37 9.95 -6.56
CA ARG A 123 13.79 11.13 -5.79
C ARG A 123 12.84 12.33 -5.94
N ALA A 124 12.32 12.56 -7.14
CA ALA A 124 11.42 13.67 -7.43
C ALA A 124 10.01 13.43 -6.87
N HIS A 125 9.56 12.17 -6.78
CA HIS A 125 8.31 11.80 -6.11
C HIS A 125 8.43 12.04 -4.61
N GLU A 126 9.47 11.52 -3.96
CA GLU A 126 9.74 11.77 -2.52
C GLU A 126 9.78 13.27 -2.18
N ALA A 127 10.41 14.07 -3.04
CA ALA A 127 10.44 15.52 -2.86
C ALA A 127 9.03 16.14 -2.89
N ALA A 128 8.18 15.67 -3.81
CA ALA A 128 6.82 16.15 -3.95
C ALA A 128 5.93 15.68 -2.78
N HIS A 129 6.17 14.49 -2.23
CA HIS A 129 5.49 14.01 -1.03
C HIS A 129 5.85 14.84 0.20
N VAL A 130 7.14 15.12 0.42
CA VAL A 130 7.61 16.05 1.45
C VAL A 130 6.88 17.39 1.36
N ASP A 131 6.87 18.01 0.17
CA ASP A 131 6.19 19.29 -0.05
C ASP A 131 4.69 19.22 0.26
N ALA A 132 4.02 18.15 -0.18
CA ALA A 132 2.58 17.97 0.01
C ALA A 132 2.20 17.73 1.48
N LEU A 133 2.96 16.90 2.20
CA LEU A 133 2.71 16.61 3.61
C LEU A 133 3.03 17.82 4.49
N ALA A 134 4.14 18.51 4.25
CA ALA A 134 4.47 19.76 4.96
C ALA A 134 3.35 20.81 4.79
N ALA A 135 2.89 21.02 3.55
CA ALA A 135 1.77 21.91 3.27
C ALA A 135 0.47 21.46 3.97
N THR A 136 0.25 20.16 4.09
CA THR A 136 -0.91 19.59 4.81
C THR A 136 -0.82 19.87 6.30
N VAL A 137 0.34 19.69 6.93
CA VAL A 137 0.55 20.02 8.35
C VAL A 137 0.28 21.51 8.61
N GLU A 138 0.82 22.40 7.76
CA GLU A 138 0.57 23.84 7.87
C GLU A 138 -0.91 24.20 7.71
N LYS A 139 -1.60 23.58 6.75
CA LYS A 139 -3.04 23.78 6.51
C LYS A 139 -3.88 23.38 7.73
N LEU A 140 -3.46 22.35 8.46
CA LEU A 140 -4.09 21.91 9.71
C LEU A 140 -3.71 22.78 10.91
N GLY A 141 -2.85 23.78 10.74
CA GLY A 141 -2.36 24.64 11.83
C GLY A 141 -1.26 24.00 12.69
N GLY A 142 -0.68 22.89 12.24
CA GLY A 142 0.47 22.24 12.86
C GLY A 142 1.80 22.89 12.47
N THR A 143 2.88 22.34 13.01
CA THR A 143 4.26 22.66 12.59
C THR A 143 4.83 21.42 11.90
N PRO A 144 5.23 21.52 10.62
CA PRO A 144 5.91 20.42 9.93
C PRO A 144 7.17 20.01 10.69
N VAL A 145 7.42 18.71 10.79
CA VAL A 145 8.72 18.19 11.23
C VAL A 145 9.79 18.56 10.20
N GLU A 146 11.01 18.82 10.66
CA GLU A 146 12.15 19.16 9.80
C GLU A 146 12.94 17.90 9.42
N GLU A 147 13.68 17.97 8.31
CA GLU A 147 14.60 16.90 7.89
C GLU A 147 15.65 16.59 8.97
N GLY A 148 15.89 15.29 9.20
CA GLY A 148 16.91 14.81 10.14
C GLY A 148 18.31 14.69 9.55
N GLU A 149 19.25 14.15 10.33
CA GLU A 149 20.56 13.71 9.83
C GLU A 149 20.59 12.17 9.75
N TYR A 150 21.06 11.60 8.64
CA TYR A 150 20.96 10.16 8.37
C TYR A 150 22.33 9.50 8.08
N ASP A 151 22.44 8.20 8.42
CA ASP A 151 23.52 7.29 7.98
C ASP A 151 22.89 6.00 7.43
N PHE A 152 22.90 5.88 6.10
CA PHE A 152 22.31 4.76 5.38
C PHE A 152 23.23 3.54 5.23
N GLY A 153 24.52 3.67 5.59
CA GLY A 153 25.45 2.55 5.66
C GLY A 153 25.83 1.85 4.34
N TYR A 154 25.36 2.32 3.18
CA TYR A 154 25.78 1.79 1.88
C TYR A 154 27.18 2.28 1.49
N GLY A 155 27.94 1.46 0.76
CA GLY A 155 29.22 1.84 0.17
C GLY A 155 29.37 1.44 -1.30
N THR A 156 28.33 0.85 -1.89
CA THR A 156 28.30 0.42 -3.29
C THR A 156 26.91 0.63 -3.88
N PRO A 157 26.79 0.76 -5.21
CA PRO A 157 25.49 0.86 -5.89
C PRO A 157 24.53 -0.31 -5.57
N SER A 158 25.05 -1.54 -5.42
CA SER A 158 24.21 -2.68 -5.03
C SER A 158 23.70 -2.57 -3.59
N GLU A 159 24.54 -2.09 -2.65
CA GLU A 159 24.09 -1.84 -1.28
C GLU A 159 23.06 -0.70 -1.23
N PHE A 160 23.24 0.34 -2.05
CA PHE A 160 22.26 1.41 -2.22
C PHE A 160 20.91 0.87 -2.70
N LEU A 161 20.87 0.11 -3.80
CA LEU A 161 19.62 -0.50 -4.29
C LEU A 161 18.96 -1.45 -3.26
N GLY A 162 19.75 -2.15 -2.45
CA GLY A 162 19.22 -2.99 -1.38
C GLY A 162 18.63 -2.19 -0.21
N VAL A 163 19.22 -1.04 0.15
CA VAL A 163 18.62 -0.13 1.15
C VAL A 163 17.37 0.52 0.59
N ALA A 164 17.38 0.95 -0.68
CA ALA A 164 16.22 1.51 -1.37
C ALA A 164 15.03 0.55 -1.30
N GLN A 165 15.24 -0.72 -1.68
CA GLN A 165 14.22 -1.77 -1.56
C GLN A 165 13.65 -1.89 -0.12
N ALA A 166 14.50 -1.82 0.90
CA ALA A 166 14.06 -1.93 2.28
C ALA A 166 13.25 -0.71 2.74
N LEU A 167 13.62 0.50 2.29
CA LEU A 167 12.90 1.73 2.60
C LEU A 167 11.51 1.72 1.98
N GLU A 168 11.38 1.56 0.66
CA GLU A 168 10.06 1.59 -0.01
C GLU A 168 9.09 0.53 0.53
N ASN A 169 9.56 -0.70 0.78
CA ASN A 169 8.71 -1.73 1.38
C ASN A 169 8.29 -1.36 2.82
N THR A 170 9.12 -0.60 3.54
CA THR A 170 8.77 -0.04 4.86
C THR A 170 7.79 1.12 4.71
N GLY A 171 7.95 1.99 3.71
CA GLY A 171 7.02 3.07 3.36
C GLY A 171 5.60 2.54 3.08
N VAL A 172 5.49 1.51 2.23
CA VAL A 172 4.21 0.81 1.97
C VAL A 172 3.54 0.35 3.27
N ALA A 173 4.29 -0.39 4.09
CA ALA A 173 3.76 -0.91 5.36
C ALA A 173 3.40 0.20 6.37
N ALA A 174 4.12 1.33 6.33
CA ALA A 174 3.91 2.48 7.20
C ALA A 174 2.64 3.23 6.86
N TYR A 175 2.40 3.52 5.58
CA TYR A 175 1.16 4.13 5.12
C TYR A 175 -0.04 3.23 5.42
N ALA A 176 0.06 1.93 5.11
CA ALA A 176 -1.00 0.97 5.40
C ALA A 176 -1.34 0.88 6.90
N GLY A 177 -0.33 0.97 7.78
CA GLY A 177 -0.52 0.87 9.23
C GLY A 177 -0.99 2.16 9.91
N ALA A 178 -0.65 3.33 9.36
CA ALA A 178 -1.07 4.62 9.89
C ALA A 178 -2.44 5.07 9.37
N ALA A 179 -2.78 4.74 8.11
CA ALA A 179 -4.03 5.19 7.46
C ALA A 179 -5.31 4.88 8.25
N PRO A 180 -5.47 3.71 8.92
CA PRO A 180 -6.66 3.45 9.73
C PRO A 180 -6.90 4.43 10.88
N GLN A 181 -5.86 5.16 11.31
CA GLN A 181 -5.94 6.12 12.41
C GLN A 181 -6.31 7.54 11.94
N VAL A 182 -6.26 7.82 10.63
CA VAL A 182 -6.54 9.15 10.05
C VAL A 182 -8.02 9.51 10.23
N VAL A 183 -8.29 10.70 10.77
CA VAL A 183 -9.65 11.18 11.05
C VAL A 183 -10.27 11.87 9.84
N ASN A 184 -9.49 12.71 9.14
CA ASN A 184 -9.98 13.48 8.01
C ASN A 184 -9.89 12.70 6.68
N ASN A 185 -11.04 12.47 6.04
CA ASN A 185 -11.11 11.77 4.75
C ASN A 185 -10.36 12.44 3.61
N ASP A 186 -10.23 13.79 3.60
CA ASP A 186 -9.44 14.48 2.57
C ASP A 186 -7.95 14.11 2.69
N ILE A 187 -7.45 13.93 3.92
CA ILE A 187 -6.08 13.49 4.17
C ILE A 187 -5.93 12.02 3.78
N LEU A 188 -6.92 11.19 4.12
CA LEU A 188 -6.92 9.77 3.77
C LEU A 188 -6.85 9.55 2.25
N ALA A 189 -7.62 10.32 1.47
CA ALA A 189 -7.62 10.25 0.02
C ALA A 189 -6.26 10.67 -0.58
N ALA A 190 -5.60 11.67 0.01
CA ALA A 190 -4.24 12.05 -0.41
C ALA A 190 -3.22 10.96 -0.05
N ALA A 191 -3.24 10.47 1.18
CA ALA A 191 -2.34 9.44 1.68
C ALA A 191 -2.45 8.13 0.89
N ALA A 192 -3.67 7.73 0.50
CA ALA A 192 -3.86 6.55 -0.34
C ALA A 192 -3.18 6.68 -1.71
N GLY A 193 -3.07 7.89 -2.27
CA GLY A 193 -2.38 8.10 -3.55
C GLY A 193 -0.85 8.08 -3.44
N ILE A 194 -0.30 8.42 -2.28
CA ILE A 194 1.13 8.25 -1.99
C ILE A 194 1.41 6.77 -1.76
N HIS A 195 0.60 6.11 -0.93
CA HIS A 195 0.72 4.69 -0.61
C HIS A 195 0.81 3.77 -1.86
N SER A 196 0.02 4.01 -2.90
CA SER A 196 0.13 3.23 -4.14
C SER A 196 1.40 3.55 -4.93
N VAL A 197 1.90 4.79 -4.87
CA VAL A 197 3.18 5.16 -5.50
C VAL A 197 4.36 4.50 -4.79
N GLU A 198 4.38 4.49 -3.45
CA GLU A 198 5.35 3.71 -2.64
C GLU A 198 5.37 2.24 -3.07
N ALA A 199 4.18 1.67 -3.30
CA ALA A 199 4.05 0.28 -3.70
C ALA A 199 4.60 0.04 -5.11
N ARG A 200 4.44 1.00 -6.04
CA ARG A 200 5.04 0.93 -7.37
C ARG A 200 6.56 1.06 -7.33
N HIS A 201 7.10 1.95 -6.49
CA HIS A 201 8.53 2.08 -6.26
C HIS A 201 9.11 0.80 -5.67
N ALA A 202 8.46 0.24 -4.66
CA ALA A 202 8.82 -1.03 -4.04
C ALA A 202 8.80 -2.19 -5.05
N ALA A 203 7.81 -2.26 -5.96
CA ALA A 203 7.77 -3.27 -7.02
C ALA A 203 8.98 -3.16 -7.97
N PHE A 204 9.30 -1.95 -8.42
CA PHE A 204 10.46 -1.70 -9.26
C PHE A 204 11.77 -2.10 -8.54
N LEU A 205 11.94 -1.69 -7.29
CA LEU A 205 13.14 -2.00 -6.52
C LEU A 205 13.27 -3.47 -6.16
N ASN A 206 12.15 -4.15 -5.90
CA ASN A 206 12.14 -5.61 -5.79
C ASN A 206 12.63 -6.26 -7.10
N LEU A 207 12.07 -5.84 -8.24
CA LEU A 207 12.47 -6.36 -9.55
C LEU A 207 13.97 -6.19 -9.80
N VAL A 208 14.48 -4.96 -9.68
CA VAL A 208 15.89 -4.69 -10.02
C VAL A 208 16.89 -5.26 -9.01
N ASN A 209 16.42 -5.64 -7.81
CA ASN A 209 17.21 -6.43 -6.86
C ASN A 209 17.11 -7.94 -7.07
N GLY A 210 16.32 -8.41 -8.05
CA GLY A 210 16.17 -9.82 -8.41
C GLY A 210 15.09 -10.56 -7.60
N ASP A 211 14.23 -9.84 -6.89
CA ASP A 211 13.10 -10.38 -6.15
C ASP A 211 11.79 -10.25 -6.95
N LEU A 212 10.77 -10.99 -6.52
CA LEU A 212 9.41 -10.86 -7.09
C LEU A 212 8.85 -9.46 -6.76
N PRO A 213 8.32 -8.70 -7.75
CA PRO A 213 7.85 -7.31 -7.52
C PRO A 213 6.75 -7.19 -6.45
N TYR A 214 5.90 -8.21 -6.38
CA TYR A 214 4.77 -8.37 -5.46
C TYR A 214 4.88 -9.72 -4.74
N PRO A 215 5.62 -9.81 -3.62
CA PRO A 215 5.91 -11.08 -2.98
C PRO A 215 4.70 -11.72 -2.29
N ASN A 216 3.65 -10.94 -1.99
CA ASN A 216 2.46 -11.37 -1.28
C ASN A 216 1.20 -10.96 -2.04
N GLY A 217 0.12 -11.73 -1.87
CA GLY A 217 -1.20 -11.34 -2.37
C GLY A 217 -1.88 -10.26 -1.51
N VAL A 218 -1.43 -10.05 -0.28
CA VAL A 218 -1.85 -8.91 0.56
C VAL A 218 -0.61 -8.45 1.30
N ASP A 219 -0.25 -7.17 1.17
CA ASP A 219 0.88 -6.62 1.92
C ASP A 219 0.53 -6.43 3.40
N GLU A 220 1.54 -6.63 4.25
CA GLU A 220 1.40 -6.49 5.70
C GLU A 220 1.62 -5.03 6.12
N ALA A 221 0.65 -4.46 6.83
CA ALA A 221 0.81 -3.20 7.54
C ALA A 221 1.73 -3.36 8.76
N LYS A 222 2.49 -2.32 9.10
CA LYS A 222 3.30 -2.25 10.32
C LYS A 222 2.79 -1.17 11.27
N SER A 223 2.90 -1.41 12.57
CA SER A 223 2.62 -0.36 13.54
C SER A 223 3.63 0.78 13.43
N ILE A 224 3.22 1.99 13.85
CA ILE A 224 4.10 3.17 13.91
C ILE A 224 5.38 2.86 14.67
N ASP A 225 5.30 2.15 15.80
CA ASP A 225 6.47 1.79 16.61
C ASP A 225 7.45 0.88 15.85
N GLU A 226 6.95 -0.13 15.13
CA GLU A 226 7.78 -1.01 14.32
C GLU A 226 8.47 -0.26 13.18
N VAL A 227 7.76 0.66 12.53
CA VAL A 227 8.33 1.50 11.46
C VAL A 227 9.38 2.46 12.02
N LEU A 228 9.10 3.13 13.14
CA LEU A 228 10.07 4.03 13.78
C LEU A 228 11.30 3.27 14.30
N GLU A 229 11.16 2.01 14.72
CA GLU A 229 12.32 1.17 15.04
C GLU A 229 13.19 0.90 13.80
N ILE A 230 12.58 0.60 12.65
CA ILE A 230 13.29 0.37 11.39
C ILE A 230 13.95 1.67 10.90
N ALA A 231 13.17 2.74 10.75
CA ALA A 231 13.63 4.05 10.28
C ALA A 231 14.69 4.65 11.23
N GLY A 232 14.50 4.51 12.54
CA GLY A 232 15.45 4.95 13.56
C GLY A 232 16.83 4.29 13.47
N GLY A 233 16.95 3.16 12.76
CA GLY A 233 18.24 2.56 12.42
C GLY A 233 19.14 3.44 11.53
N PHE A 234 18.54 4.38 10.80
CA PHE A 234 19.23 5.31 9.90
C PHE A 234 19.39 6.71 10.47
N VAL A 235 18.58 7.10 11.46
CA VAL A 235 18.59 8.45 12.02
C VAL A 235 19.75 8.64 13.00
N THR A 236 20.53 9.70 12.81
CA THR A 236 21.70 10.07 13.64
C THR A 236 21.51 11.36 14.43
N SER A 237 20.55 12.20 14.04
CA SER A 237 20.10 13.37 14.81
C SER A 237 19.20 12.98 15.98
N GLU A 238 18.96 13.92 16.90
CA GLU A 238 17.93 13.76 17.93
C GLU A 238 16.53 13.82 17.27
N VAL A 239 15.65 12.88 17.64
CA VAL A 239 14.24 12.86 17.22
C VAL A 239 13.39 13.15 18.45
N ASP A 240 12.44 14.07 18.33
CA ASP A 240 11.44 14.32 19.35
C ASP A 240 10.23 13.39 19.10
N PRO A 241 10.06 12.29 19.87
CA PRO A 241 8.97 11.36 19.63
C PRO A 241 7.58 11.96 19.94
N SER A 242 7.53 13.07 20.68
CA SER A 242 6.25 13.72 21.03
C SER A 242 5.52 14.27 19.81
N VAL A 243 6.21 14.46 18.67
CA VAL A 243 5.60 14.93 17.42
C VAL A 243 4.68 13.89 16.78
N TYR A 244 4.78 12.61 17.17
CA TYR A 244 3.95 11.50 16.68
C TYR A 244 2.85 11.11 17.66
N GLU A 245 2.82 11.67 18.86
CA GLU A 245 1.85 11.28 19.89
C GLU A 245 0.43 11.67 19.48
N THR A 246 -0.42 10.67 19.35
CA THR A 246 -1.86 10.85 19.17
C THR A 246 -2.52 10.95 20.55
N GLY A 247 -3.25 12.04 20.82
CA GLY A 247 -3.87 12.26 22.14
C GLY A 247 -4.92 11.20 22.49
N GLU A 248 -5.09 10.89 23.79
CA GLU A 248 -6.07 9.89 24.26
C GLU A 248 -7.53 10.27 23.95
N ASP A 249 -7.82 11.56 23.79
CA ASP A 249 -9.14 12.11 23.45
C ASP A 249 -9.34 12.29 21.92
N ARG A 250 -8.57 11.57 21.10
CA ARG A 250 -8.66 11.64 19.62
C ARG A 250 -10.06 11.21 19.14
N PRO A 251 -10.70 11.97 18.24
CA PRO A 251 -11.92 11.53 17.58
C PRO A 251 -11.72 10.21 16.83
N ALA A 252 -12.75 9.38 16.79
CA ALA A 252 -12.72 8.19 15.94
C ALA A 252 -12.65 8.61 14.46
N PRO A 253 -11.94 7.86 13.61
CA PRO A 253 -12.00 8.02 12.16
C PRO A 253 -13.45 7.99 11.66
N ASP A 254 -13.86 9.03 10.95
CA ASP A 254 -15.16 9.09 10.29
C ASP A 254 -15.00 8.85 8.79
N ARG A 255 -14.83 7.58 8.41
CA ARG A 255 -14.73 7.13 7.02
C ARG A 255 -16.11 6.87 6.38
N THR A 256 -17.17 7.43 6.96
CA THR A 256 -18.50 7.36 6.35
C THR A 256 -18.67 8.50 5.36
N ALA A 257 -18.76 8.17 4.07
CA ALA A 257 -19.31 9.13 3.12
C ALA A 257 -20.83 9.30 3.42
N ASP A 258 -21.33 10.53 3.46
CA ASP A 258 -22.78 10.82 3.59
C ASP A 258 -23.51 10.57 2.25
N ASP A 259 -23.30 9.39 1.67
CA ASP A 259 -23.83 8.96 0.38
C ASP A 259 -24.73 7.71 0.49
N GLY A 260 -24.81 7.12 1.69
CA GLY A 260 -25.65 5.95 1.99
C GLY A 260 -25.08 4.63 1.48
N VAL A 261 -23.82 4.59 1.07
CA VAL A 261 -23.11 3.37 0.65
C VAL A 261 -22.68 2.60 1.90
N SER A 262 -23.06 1.32 2.00
CA SER A 262 -22.62 0.45 3.10
C SER A 262 -21.28 -0.23 2.77
N ASP A 263 -20.56 -0.72 3.79
CA ASP A 263 -19.35 -1.52 3.58
C ASP A 263 -19.62 -2.76 2.70
N VAL A 264 -20.80 -3.35 2.79
CA VAL A 264 -21.21 -4.47 1.93
C VAL A 264 -21.36 -4.03 0.47
N ASP A 265 -21.83 -2.80 0.23
CA ASP A 265 -21.91 -2.24 -1.13
C ASP A 265 -20.51 -1.95 -1.69
N VAL A 266 -19.60 -1.41 -0.86
CA VAL A 266 -18.19 -1.19 -1.25
C VAL A 266 -17.49 -2.51 -1.54
N LEU A 267 -17.65 -3.52 -0.69
CA LEU A 267 -17.06 -4.83 -0.87
C LEU A 267 -17.60 -5.54 -2.12
N ASN A 268 -18.90 -5.46 -2.39
CA ASN A 268 -19.46 -6.02 -3.64
C ASN A 268 -19.01 -5.24 -4.88
N TYR A 269 -18.77 -3.94 -4.75
CA TYR A 269 -18.12 -3.16 -5.80
C TYR A 269 -16.69 -3.64 -6.06
N ALA A 270 -15.87 -3.80 -5.02
CA ALA A 270 -14.51 -4.34 -5.14
C ALA A 270 -14.53 -5.76 -5.72
N LEU A 271 -15.37 -6.66 -5.18
CA LEU A 271 -15.52 -8.03 -5.65
C LEU A 271 -15.91 -8.13 -7.13
N THR A 272 -16.63 -7.13 -7.67
CA THR A 272 -16.93 -7.09 -9.12
C THR A 272 -15.65 -6.91 -9.94
N LEU A 273 -14.70 -6.11 -9.45
CA LEU A 273 -13.40 -5.87 -10.11
C LEU A 273 -12.48 -7.07 -9.93
N GLU A 274 -12.39 -7.62 -8.71
CA GLU A 274 -11.61 -8.85 -8.45
C GLU A 274 -12.07 -10.02 -9.33
N HIS A 275 -13.39 -10.16 -9.54
CA HIS A 275 -13.92 -11.17 -10.45
C HIS A 275 -13.51 -10.92 -11.91
N LEU A 276 -13.43 -9.66 -12.33
CA LEU A 276 -13.00 -9.27 -13.67
C LEU A 276 -11.51 -9.60 -13.87
N GLU A 277 -10.65 -9.20 -12.93
CA GLU A 277 -9.19 -9.40 -12.98
C GLU A 277 -8.82 -10.89 -12.82
N ASN A 278 -9.42 -11.61 -11.87
CA ASN A 278 -9.25 -13.05 -11.74
C ASN A 278 -9.66 -13.79 -13.02
N ALA A 279 -10.82 -13.46 -13.60
CA ALA A 279 -11.25 -14.06 -14.87
C ALA A 279 -10.29 -13.72 -16.01
N PHE A 280 -9.83 -12.47 -16.08
CA PHE A 280 -8.87 -12.00 -17.08
C PHE A 280 -7.58 -12.81 -17.08
N TYR A 281 -6.90 -12.94 -15.93
CA TYR A 281 -5.68 -13.74 -15.84
C TYR A 281 -5.93 -15.22 -16.10
N ARG A 282 -7.00 -15.78 -15.51
CA ARG A 282 -7.35 -17.19 -15.69
C ARG A 282 -7.60 -17.54 -17.15
N GLU A 283 -8.28 -16.68 -17.91
CA GLU A 283 -8.54 -16.87 -19.33
C GLU A 283 -7.31 -16.59 -20.21
N GLY A 284 -6.56 -15.53 -19.93
CA GLY A 284 -5.35 -15.17 -20.66
C GLY A 284 -4.26 -16.22 -20.56
N LEU A 285 -3.99 -16.71 -19.35
CA LEU A 285 -3.00 -17.77 -19.09
C LEU A 285 -3.44 -19.14 -19.64
N ALA A 286 -4.74 -19.34 -19.89
CA ALA A 286 -5.24 -20.52 -20.59
C ALA A 286 -5.18 -20.36 -22.12
N ALA A 287 -5.22 -19.13 -22.62
CA ALA A 287 -5.24 -18.80 -24.05
C ALA A 287 -3.84 -18.81 -24.68
N PHE A 288 -2.81 -18.39 -23.94
CA PHE A 288 -1.44 -18.29 -24.42
C PHE A 288 -0.50 -19.22 -23.64
N SER A 289 0.40 -19.89 -24.34
CA SER A 289 1.50 -20.62 -23.72
C SER A 289 2.58 -19.68 -23.19
N ASP A 290 3.39 -20.17 -22.24
CA ASP A 290 4.57 -19.44 -21.75
C ASP A 290 5.47 -18.99 -22.89
N GLU A 291 5.66 -19.82 -23.94
CA GLU A 291 6.45 -19.45 -25.12
C GLU A 291 5.83 -18.28 -25.89
N GLU A 292 4.51 -18.22 -26.03
CA GLU A 292 3.83 -17.09 -26.67
C GLU A 292 3.93 -15.82 -25.82
N LEU A 293 3.75 -15.91 -24.50
CA LEU A 293 3.89 -14.78 -23.58
C LEU A 293 5.32 -14.23 -23.58
N MET A 294 6.33 -15.09 -23.47
CA MET A 294 7.75 -14.69 -23.51
C MET A 294 8.16 -14.06 -24.84
N ASN A 295 7.45 -14.36 -25.93
CA ASN A 295 7.74 -13.83 -27.27
C ASN A 295 6.71 -12.79 -27.75
N ALA A 296 5.93 -12.20 -26.83
CA ALA A 296 5.07 -11.07 -27.15
C ALA A 296 5.88 -9.92 -27.78
N ASP A 297 5.35 -9.29 -28.84
CA ASP A 297 6.01 -8.16 -29.50
C ASP A 297 6.26 -6.98 -28.53
N ALA A 298 5.36 -6.77 -27.56
CA ALA A 298 5.51 -5.77 -26.49
C ALA A 298 6.81 -5.98 -25.70
N LEU A 299 7.27 -7.23 -25.58
CA LEU A 299 8.47 -7.58 -24.84
C LEU A 299 9.75 -7.56 -25.68
N SER A 300 9.68 -7.15 -26.95
CA SER A 300 10.84 -7.20 -27.88
C SER A 300 12.03 -6.33 -27.45
N GLY A 301 11.83 -5.34 -26.59
CA GLY A 301 12.88 -4.52 -25.97
C GLY A 301 13.55 -5.16 -24.75
N PHE A 302 13.03 -6.27 -24.25
CA PHE A 302 13.54 -6.94 -23.06
C PHE A 302 14.44 -8.12 -23.41
N ASP A 303 15.50 -8.31 -22.62
CA ASP A 303 16.37 -9.47 -22.76
C ASP A 303 15.66 -10.78 -22.39
N GLU A 304 16.26 -11.90 -22.78
CA GLU A 304 15.71 -13.24 -22.52
C GLU A 304 15.48 -13.50 -21.02
N SER A 305 16.35 -13.01 -20.14
CA SER A 305 16.19 -13.18 -18.68
C SER A 305 14.89 -12.55 -18.17
N VAL A 306 14.57 -11.33 -18.60
CA VAL A 306 13.32 -10.66 -18.21
C VAL A 306 12.11 -11.37 -18.80
N ARG A 307 12.17 -11.71 -20.10
CA ARG A 307 11.07 -12.41 -20.78
C ARG A 307 10.74 -13.73 -20.09
N MET A 308 11.74 -14.49 -19.67
CA MET A 308 11.56 -15.76 -18.95
C MET A 308 10.81 -15.64 -17.62
N MET A 309 10.81 -14.48 -16.96
CA MET A 309 10.10 -14.27 -15.70
C MET A 309 8.61 -13.95 -15.90
N VAL A 310 8.23 -13.45 -17.08
CA VAL A 310 6.88 -12.92 -17.34
C VAL A 310 5.77 -13.94 -17.10
N PRO A 311 5.82 -15.19 -17.60
CA PRO A 311 4.73 -16.15 -17.38
C PRO A 311 4.50 -16.44 -15.89
N ASP A 312 5.57 -16.65 -15.12
CA ASP A 312 5.48 -16.93 -13.68
C ASP A 312 4.94 -15.72 -12.92
N HIS A 313 5.38 -14.50 -13.25
CA HIS A 313 4.89 -13.27 -12.65
C HIS A 313 3.39 -13.03 -12.92
N LEU A 314 2.92 -13.28 -14.16
CA LEU A 314 1.51 -13.18 -14.51
C LEU A 314 0.67 -14.27 -13.81
N ALA A 315 1.20 -15.48 -13.67
CA ALA A 315 0.55 -16.55 -12.92
C ALA A 315 0.44 -16.22 -11.42
N THR A 316 1.44 -15.56 -10.85
CA THR A 316 1.38 -15.08 -9.47
C THR A 316 0.35 -13.97 -9.29
N ALA A 317 0.30 -12.98 -10.19
CA ALA A 317 -0.74 -11.94 -10.17
C ALA A 317 -2.14 -12.58 -10.23
N GLY A 318 -2.40 -13.46 -11.20
CA GLY A 318 -3.68 -14.17 -11.27
C GLY A 318 -4.02 -15.02 -10.04
N ALA A 319 -3.02 -15.53 -9.31
CA ALA A 319 -3.24 -16.22 -8.04
C ALA A 319 -3.60 -15.25 -6.89
N HIS A 320 -3.06 -14.03 -6.91
CA HIS A 320 -3.45 -12.96 -5.98
C HIS A 320 -4.90 -12.56 -6.21
N GLU A 321 -5.30 -12.27 -7.45
CA GLU A 321 -6.70 -11.94 -7.80
C GLU A 321 -7.69 -13.01 -7.32
N GLY A 322 -7.32 -14.28 -7.49
CA GLY A 322 -8.12 -15.40 -6.98
C GLY A 322 -8.26 -15.40 -5.46
N ALA A 323 -7.18 -15.08 -4.74
CA ALA A 323 -7.20 -14.99 -3.29
C ALA A 323 -7.99 -13.76 -2.79
N HIS A 324 -7.94 -12.64 -3.51
CA HIS A 324 -8.74 -11.45 -3.22
C HIS A 324 -10.24 -11.72 -3.37
N VAL A 325 -10.65 -12.37 -4.47
CA VAL A 325 -12.05 -12.82 -4.67
C VAL A 325 -12.52 -13.62 -3.46
N ASP A 326 -11.76 -14.64 -3.05
CA ASP A 326 -12.11 -15.50 -1.92
C ASP A 326 -12.22 -14.70 -0.60
N ALA A 327 -11.26 -13.81 -0.34
CA ALA A 327 -11.22 -13.00 0.88
C ALA A 327 -12.37 -11.98 0.96
N ILE A 328 -12.67 -11.28 -0.14
CA ILE A 328 -13.73 -10.28 -0.20
C ILE A 328 -15.10 -10.97 -0.11
N ALA A 329 -15.33 -12.05 -0.86
CA ALA A 329 -16.58 -12.81 -0.79
C ALA A 329 -16.85 -13.32 0.63
N ALA A 330 -15.86 -13.90 1.30
CA ALA A 330 -15.99 -14.34 2.69
C ALA A 330 -16.29 -13.18 3.64
N THR A 331 -15.72 -12.00 3.40
CA THR A 331 -15.97 -10.80 4.21
C THR A 331 -17.39 -10.26 4.01
N VAL A 332 -17.89 -10.26 2.76
CA VAL A 332 -19.29 -9.90 2.48
C VAL A 332 -20.25 -10.82 3.23
N GLU A 333 -20.02 -12.14 3.22
CA GLU A 333 -20.85 -13.09 3.99
C GLU A 333 -20.76 -12.87 5.50
N LYS A 334 -19.55 -12.62 6.03
CA LYS A 334 -19.32 -12.32 7.46
C LYS A 334 -20.12 -11.10 7.91
N LEU A 335 -20.26 -10.09 7.05
CA LEU A 335 -21.06 -8.89 7.29
C LEU A 335 -22.57 -9.09 7.03
N GLY A 336 -23.01 -10.30 6.67
CA GLY A 336 -24.41 -10.63 6.40
C GLY A 336 -24.90 -10.21 5.01
N GLY A 337 -24.00 -9.82 4.12
CA GLY A 337 -24.27 -9.54 2.72
C GLY A 337 -24.36 -10.82 1.87
N THR A 338 -24.72 -10.65 0.61
CA THR A 338 -24.60 -11.70 -0.41
C THR A 338 -23.50 -11.27 -1.38
N PRO A 339 -22.43 -12.07 -1.55
CA PRO A 339 -21.40 -11.79 -2.54
C PRO A 339 -22.00 -11.69 -3.94
N VAL A 340 -21.59 -10.68 -4.70
CA VAL A 340 -21.89 -10.60 -6.13
C VAL A 340 -21.28 -11.81 -6.84
N ALA A 341 -21.99 -12.32 -7.84
CA ALA A 341 -21.49 -13.45 -8.62
C ALA A 341 -20.56 -12.97 -9.75
N GLU A 342 -19.58 -13.80 -10.11
CA GLU A 342 -18.76 -13.59 -11.30
C GLU A 342 -19.63 -13.43 -12.56
N ALA A 343 -19.33 -12.41 -13.37
CA ALA A 343 -19.99 -12.20 -14.65
C ALA A 343 -19.29 -13.00 -15.78
N THR A 344 -19.84 -12.93 -17.00
CA THR A 344 -19.17 -13.39 -18.22
C THR A 344 -18.53 -12.22 -18.93
N TYR A 345 -17.26 -12.38 -19.31
CA TYR A 345 -16.44 -11.31 -19.85
C TYR A 345 -16.05 -11.54 -21.32
N ASP A 346 -15.75 -10.45 -22.03
CA ASP A 346 -15.06 -10.41 -23.32
C ASP A 346 -13.97 -9.34 -23.26
N PHE A 347 -12.72 -9.79 -23.22
CA PHE A 347 -11.54 -8.93 -23.08
C PHE A 347 -10.98 -8.43 -24.42
N GLY A 348 -11.43 -9.00 -25.54
CA GLY A 348 -11.09 -8.54 -26.89
C GLY A 348 -9.62 -8.65 -27.32
N TYR A 349 -8.73 -9.28 -26.54
CA TYR A 349 -7.35 -9.54 -26.96
C TYR A 349 -7.26 -10.74 -27.91
N GLU A 350 -6.41 -10.66 -28.93
CA GLU A 350 -6.11 -11.76 -29.85
C GLU A 350 -4.64 -12.21 -29.75
N THR A 351 -3.78 -11.37 -29.17
CA THR A 351 -2.34 -11.59 -29.08
C THR A 351 -1.81 -11.41 -27.65
N PRO A 352 -0.65 -12.00 -27.31
CA PRO A 352 0.00 -11.77 -26.02
C PRO A 352 0.28 -10.29 -25.71
N SER A 353 0.63 -9.49 -26.72
CA SER A 353 0.87 -8.05 -26.55
C SER A 353 -0.42 -7.29 -26.20
N GLU A 354 -1.55 -7.65 -26.83
CA GLU A 354 -2.85 -7.06 -26.47
C GLU A 354 -3.28 -7.49 -25.08
N PHE A 355 -3.04 -8.75 -24.69
CA PHE A 355 -3.26 -9.23 -23.33
C PHE A 355 -2.46 -8.40 -22.32
N LEU A 356 -1.15 -8.22 -22.50
CA LEU A 356 -0.34 -7.35 -21.62
C LEU A 356 -0.84 -5.90 -21.58
N GLY A 357 -1.35 -5.38 -22.70
CA GLY A 357 -1.93 -4.04 -22.77
C GLY A 357 -3.24 -3.91 -21.99
N VAL A 358 -4.13 -4.90 -22.06
CA VAL A 358 -5.37 -4.96 -21.27
C VAL A 358 -5.05 -5.15 -19.79
N ALA A 359 -4.10 -6.03 -19.47
CA ALA A 359 -3.64 -6.26 -18.10
C ALA A 359 -3.21 -4.94 -17.45
N LYS A 360 -2.34 -4.17 -18.12
CA LYS A 360 -1.93 -2.85 -17.65
C LYS A 360 -3.12 -1.93 -17.38
N ALA A 361 -4.11 -1.91 -18.26
CA ALA A 361 -5.27 -1.04 -18.11
C ALA A 361 -6.17 -1.45 -16.93
N LEU A 362 -6.32 -2.76 -16.69
CA LEU A 362 -7.09 -3.30 -15.57
C LEU A 362 -6.41 -2.96 -14.24
N GLU A 363 -5.15 -3.36 -14.03
CA GLU A 363 -4.45 -3.10 -12.76
C GLU A 363 -4.40 -1.60 -12.39
N ASN A 364 -4.13 -0.71 -13.36
CA ASN A 364 -4.17 0.73 -13.09
C ASN A 364 -5.58 1.23 -12.77
N THR A 365 -6.62 0.57 -13.29
CA THR A 365 -8.02 0.84 -12.91
C THR A 365 -8.32 0.30 -11.51
N GLY A 366 -7.80 -0.88 -11.14
CA GLY A 366 -7.85 -1.46 -9.80
C GLY A 366 -7.26 -0.52 -8.75
N VAL A 367 -6.03 -0.03 -8.96
CA VAL A 367 -5.39 0.99 -8.11
C VAL A 367 -6.29 2.21 -7.91
N ALA A 368 -6.77 2.81 -9.00
CA ALA A 368 -7.62 3.99 -8.93
C ALA A 368 -8.97 3.73 -8.26
N ALA A 369 -9.50 2.50 -8.40
CA ALA A 369 -10.77 2.06 -7.81
C ALA A 369 -10.67 1.90 -6.29
N TYR A 370 -9.65 1.20 -5.81
CA TYR A 370 -9.39 1.03 -4.37
C TYR A 370 -9.15 2.38 -3.70
N LYS A 371 -8.30 3.23 -4.30
CA LYS A 371 -8.09 4.60 -3.81
C LYS A 371 -9.39 5.39 -3.74
N GLY A 372 -10.19 5.36 -4.81
CA GLY A 372 -11.45 6.11 -4.89
C GLY A 372 -12.52 5.64 -3.91
N ALA A 373 -12.48 4.37 -3.51
CA ALA A 373 -13.41 3.78 -2.54
C ALA A 373 -12.95 3.92 -1.08
N ALA A 374 -11.66 4.21 -0.82
CA ALA A 374 -11.09 4.28 0.51
C ALA A 374 -11.88 5.19 1.49
N PRO A 375 -12.37 6.38 1.09
CA PRO A 375 -13.17 7.25 1.97
C PRO A 375 -14.62 6.77 2.23
N SER A 376 -15.01 5.61 1.71
CA SER A 376 -16.36 5.03 1.86
C SER A 376 -16.36 3.75 2.70
N VAL A 377 -15.22 3.34 3.28
CA VAL A 377 -15.11 2.11 4.07
C VAL A 377 -15.11 2.44 5.56
N SER A 378 -16.23 2.18 6.21
CA SER A 378 -16.47 2.51 7.61
C SER A 378 -15.82 1.50 8.56
N ASN A 379 -15.90 0.21 8.25
CA ASN A 379 -15.33 -0.85 9.09
C ASN A 379 -13.79 -0.87 9.07
N ASP A 380 -13.16 -0.80 10.24
CA ASP A 380 -11.69 -0.78 10.40
C ASP A 380 -10.98 -2.03 9.88
N GLU A 381 -11.55 -3.22 10.12
CA GLU A 381 -10.96 -4.49 9.65
C GLU A 381 -11.00 -4.55 8.12
N VAL A 382 -12.12 -4.13 7.52
CA VAL A 382 -12.28 -4.08 6.06
C VAL A 382 -11.33 -3.05 5.45
N PHE A 383 -11.25 -1.85 6.04
CA PHE A 383 -10.38 -0.80 5.56
C PHE A 383 -8.91 -1.21 5.60
N SER A 384 -8.48 -1.81 6.70
CA SER A 384 -7.09 -2.27 6.87
C SER A 384 -6.74 -3.38 5.86
N ALA A 385 -7.65 -4.32 5.61
CA ALA A 385 -7.45 -5.36 4.61
C ALA A 385 -7.39 -4.78 3.18
N ALA A 386 -8.26 -3.82 2.86
CA ALA A 386 -8.30 -3.17 1.55
C ALA A 386 -7.01 -2.41 1.22
N LEU A 387 -6.34 -1.82 2.22
CA LEU A 387 -5.04 -1.17 2.01
C LEU A 387 -3.96 -2.17 1.57
N GLY A 388 -3.92 -3.36 2.17
CA GLY A 388 -2.95 -4.39 1.79
C GLY A 388 -3.20 -4.98 0.39
N ILE A 389 -4.46 -4.97 -0.09
CA ILE A 389 -4.78 -5.30 -1.48
C ILE A 389 -4.38 -4.16 -2.40
N HIS A 390 -4.74 -2.92 -2.04
CA HIS A 390 -4.45 -1.73 -2.84
C HIS A 390 -2.96 -1.55 -3.18
N SER A 391 -2.04 -1.86 -2.26
CA SER A 391 -0.61 -1.83 -2.57
C SER A 391 -0.19 -2.96 -3.50
N VAL A 392 -0.81 -4.14 -3.43
CA VAL A 392 -0.56 -5.26 -4.34
C VAL A 392 -1.01 -4.92 -5.75
N GLU A 393 -2.21 -4.33 -5.93
CA GLU A 393 -2.68 -3.78 -7.20
C GLU A 393 -1.66 -2.81 -7.81
N ALA A 394 -1.10 -1.93 -6.98
CA ALA A 394 -0.13 -0.95 -7.42
C ALA A 394 1.20 -1.59 -7.83
N ARG A 395 1.62 -2.68 -7.16
CA ARG A 395 2.80 -3.47 -7.54
C ARG A 395 2.58 -4.23 -8.84
N HIS A 396 1.41 -4.83 -9.06
CA HIS A 396 1.04 -5.43 -10.35
C HIS A 396 1.09 -4.38 -11.46
N ALA A 397 0.43 -3.23 -11.25
CA ALA A 397 0.40 -2.13 -12.19
C ALA A 397 1.80 -1.62 -12.54
N ALA A 398 2.73 -1.56 -11.58
CA ALA A 398 4.11 -1.18 -11.83
C ALA A 398 4.82 -2.11 -12.81
N LEU A 399 4.72 -3.43 -12.60
CA LEU A 399 5.30 -4.41 -13.51
C LEU A 399 4.67 -4.30 -14.90
N LEU A 400 3.34 -4.20 -14.99
CA LEU A 400 2.66 -4.18 -16.29
C LEU A 400 2.89 -2.88 -17.05
N ASN A 401 3.05 -1.75 -16.36
CA ASN A 401 3.50 -0.51 -17.00
C ASN A 401 4.87 -0.72 -17.65
N GLU A 402 5.82 -1.28 -16.90
CA GLU A 402 7.18 -1.56 -17.39
C GLU A 402 7.15 -2.52 -18.59
N LEU A 403 6.44 -3.66 -18.51
CA LEU A 403 6.31 -4.62 -19.63
C LEU A 403 5.67 -4.01 -20.89
N ASN A 404 4.96 -2.89 -20.76
CA ASN A 404 4.37 -2.13 -21.85
C ASN A 404 5.18 -0.87 -22.24
N LEU A 405 6.45 -0.79 -21.81
CA LEU A 405 7.38 0.31 -22.11
C LEU A 405 6.89 1.68 -21.62
N GLU A 406 6.19 1.68 -20.49
CA GLU A 406 5.80 2.87 -19.73
C GLU A 406 6.47 2.86 -18.36
N SER A 407 6.60 4.03 -17.74
CA SER A 407 7.21 4.12 -16.41
C SER A 407 6.41 3.29 -15.39
N PRO A 408 7.06 2.48 -14.53
CA PRO A 408 6.38 1.71 -13.48
C PRO A 408 5.57 2.59 -12.52
N PHE A 409 6.01 3.83 -12.31
CA PHE A 409 5.39 4.86 -11.48
C PHE A 409 5.29 6.18 -12.27
N PRO A 410 4.27 6.34 -13.12
CA PRO A 410 4.20 7.46 -14.06
C PRO A 410 3.88 8.82 -13.41
N ALA A 411 3.46 8.84 -12.15
CA ALA A 411 3.11 10.03 -11.39
C ALA A 411 3.57 9.91 -9.93
N GLY A 412 3.86 11.06 -9.29
CA GLY A 412 4.21 11.12 -7.87
C GLY A 412 3.05 10.88 -6.92
N VAL A 413 1.80 11.01 -7.39
CA VAL A 413 0.60 10.63 -6.64
C VAL A 413 -0.36 10.01 -7.64
N ASP A 414 -0.84 8.80 -7.38
CA ASP A 414 -1.85 8.18 -8.25
C ASP A 414 -3.20 8.88 -8.09
N GLU A 415 -3.98 9.00 -9.15
CA GLU A 415 -5.29 9.67 -9.11
C GLU A 415 -6.45 8.68 -8.87
N PRO A 416 -7.45 9.03 -8.06
CA PRO A 416 -8.59 8.16 -7.82
C PRO A 416 -9.56 8.16 -9.01
N LYS A 417 -10.37 7.12 -9.12
CA LYS A 417 -11.59 7.12 -9.95
C LYS A 417 -12.81 6.92 -9.08
N SER A 418 -13.91 7.59 -9.40
CA SER A 418 -15.19 7.32 -8.77
C SER A 418 -15.69 5.92 -9.15
N MET A 419 -16.51 5.31 -8.29
CA MET A 419 -17.13 4.01 -8.60
C MET A 419 -17.93 4.03 -9.92
N ALA A 420 -18.48 5.19 -10.31
CA ALA A 420 -19.20 5.35 -11.56
C ALA A 420 -18.27 5.26 -12.78
N GLU A 421 -17.12 5.95 -12.74
CA GLU A 421 -16.10 5.89 -13.79
C GLU A 421 -15.51 4.48 -13.91
N VAL A 422 -15.24 3.83 -12.78
CA VAL A 422 -14.71 2.45 -12.77
C VAL A 422 -15.74 1.47 -13.33
N ARG A 423 -17.02 1.59 -12.95
CA ARG A 423 -18.09 0.77 -13.55
C ARG A 423 -18.25 1.01 -15.05
N GLU A 424 -18.04 2.23 -15.53
CA GLU A 424 -18.05 2.52 -16.96
C GLU A 424 -16.90 1.81 -17.69
N ILE A 425 -15.70 1.79 -17.11
CA ILE A 425 -14.52 1.10 -17.66
C ILE A 425 -14.72 -0.43 -17.61
N ALA A 426 -14.97 -0.98 -16.42
CA ALA A 426 -15.18 -2.42 -16.22
C ALA A 426 -16.37 -2.96 -17.04
N GLY A 427 -17.43 -2.16 -17.16
CA GLY A 427 -18.63 -2.51 -17.93
C GLY A 427 -18.39 -2.71 -19.42
N GLN A 428 -17.27 -2.26 -19.97
CA GLN A 428 -16.90 -2.51 -21.38
C GLN A 428 -16.57 -3.99 -21.63
N PHE A 429 -16.15 -4.72 -20.60
CA PHE A 429 -15.78 -6.13 -20.69
C PHE A 429 -16.94 -7.07 -20.33
N ILE A 430 -18.00 -6.58 -19.68
CA ILE A 430 -19.11 -7.42 -19.19
C ILE A 430 -20.10 -7.71 -20.32
N VAL A 431 -20.24 -9.00 -20.67
CA VAL A 431 -21.21 -9.47 -21.68
C VAL A 431 -22.56 -9.81 -21.05
N SER A 432 -22.54 -10.49 -19.89
CA SER A 432 -23.73 -10.82 -19.11
C SER A 432 -23.37 -11.14 -17.66
N GLY A 433 -24.18 -10.71 -16.71
CA GLY A 433 -24.00 -10.93 -15.28
C GLY A 433 -25.30 -10.67 -14.53
#